data_AF-A0A2E2VZV1-F1
#
_entry.id   AF-A0A2E2VZV1-F1
#
_cell.length_a   1.000
_cell.length_b   1.000
_cell.length_c   1.000
_cell.angle_alpha   90.00
_cell.angle_beta   90.00
_cell.angle_gamma   90.00
#
_symmetry.space_group_name_H-M   'P 1'
#
loop_
_entity.id
_entity.type
_entity.pdbx_description
1 polymer ?
#
loop_
_entity_poly.entity_id
_entity_poly.type
_entity_poly.pdbx_seq_one_letter_code
_entity_poly.pdbx_strand_id
1 'polypeptide(L)'
;TGSRTADTRAALVEYFRDYGRIMIATEAAAEGVNLQFCSLVINYDLPWNPQRIEQRIGRCHRYGQKHDVVVLNFIDLSNEADRRVYELLDQKFNLFNGVFGASDEVLGAIESGVDLERRIKQIYQTCREPEQISFAFEQLQQELAHEINAQMVNTREQLFEHFDEDVLQKIKIDSTASLDRYERLLLNLTKGELQQYVKEIDGGFVLKSLPTGAPTGIPLGEYELPRRDGEHHIYRLSHPLAQWLIHQAKARQLPAAKLEFDYNASPTQAAVIKELQGKSGLLQAHCVTVTSLERAEDHIVLCGRTDTGERIDQEELEKLLGFPVARIDLVEQENSATDLMDDLNRRKTGILQDVNQRNLKYFEAEVEKLDGWADDLKVGLEQEIKELDKEIKEVRRTAKAAPDLEEKLNWQKKQRELEKLRSRNRRELFDKQDEVDARRGELIGELEDKLEQNVEELPLFAITWAVN
;
A
#
# COMPACT_ATOMS: atom_id res chain seq x y z
N THR A 1 -5.23 -47.09 8.46
CA THR A 1 -6.60 -46.73 8.87
C THR A 1 -6.67 -45.22 8.99
N GLY A 2 -7.11 -44.54 7.93
CA GLY A 2 -7.10 -43.08 7.83
C GLY A 2 -8.07 -42.45 8.84
N SER A 3 -7.61 -41.41 9.52
CA SER A 3 -8.31 -40.79 10.65
C SER A 3 -9.65 -40.20 10.20
N ARG A 4 -10.76 -40.69 10.78
CA ARG A 4 -12.14 -40.17 10.59
C ARG A 4 -12.24 -38.65 10.70
N THR A 5 -11.30 -38.01 11.39
CA THR A 5 -11.26 -36.56 11.61
C THR A 5 -10.99 -35.75 10.34
N ALA A 6 -10.15 -36.23 9.40
CA ALA A 6 -9.85 -35.48 8.18
C ALA A 6 -11.04 -35.47 7.21
N ASP A 7 -11.70 -36.62 7.06
CA ASP A 7 -12.91 -36.80 6.24
C ASP A 7 -14.08 -35.94 6.76
N THR A 8 -14.22 -35.84 8.09
CA THR A 8 -15.25 -35.01 8.71
C THR A 8 -15.01 -33.51 8.49
N ARG A 9 -13.76 -33.05 8.47
CA ARG A 9 -13.42 -31.65 8.22
C ARG A 9 -13.74 -31.23 6.78
N ALA A 10 -13.39 -32.06 5.80
CA ALA A 10 -13.70 -31.82 4.40
C ALA A 10 -15.22 -31.71 4.18
N ALA A 11 -16.00 -32.63 4.78
CA ALA A 11 -17.46 -32.61 4.70
C ALA A 11 -18.09 -31.36 5.34
N LEU A 12 -17.52 -30.85 6.44
CA LEU A 12 -18.01 -29.61 7.08
C LEU A 12 -17.71 -28.37 6.23
N VAL A 13 -16.57 -28.34 5.55
CA VAL A 13 -16.19 -27.23 4.66
C VAL A 13 -17.05 -27.23 3.40
N GLU A 14 -17.33 -28.41 2.84
CA GLU A 14 -18.24 -28.57 1.70
C GLU A 14 -19.68 -28.15 2.08
N TYR A 15 -20.17 -28.60 3.24
CA TYR A 15 -21.48 -28.17 3.74
C TYR A 15 -21.53 -26.65 3.98
N PHE A 16 -20.47 -26.06 4.54
CA PHE A 16 -20.41 -24.62 4.76
C PHE A 16 -20.43 -23.83 3.45
N ARG A 17 -19.72 -24.29 2.42
CA ARG A 17 -19.71 -23.67 1.09
C ARG A 17 -21.10 -23.62 0.46
N ASP A 18 -21.85 -24.72 0.54
CA ASP A 18 -23.10 -24.86 -0.22
C ASP A 18 -24.35 -24.43 0.58
N TYR A 19 -24.35 -24.62 1.91
CA TYR A 19 -25.56 -24.46 2.74
C TYR A 19 -25.35 -23.64 4.02
N GLY A 20 -24.10 -23.48 4.48
CA GLY A 20 -23.82 -22.83 5.74
C GLY A 20 -23.74 -21.31 5.64
N ARG A 21 -24.16 -20.62 6.71
CA ARG A 21 -24.03 -19.15 6.83
C ARG A 21 -22.90 -18.72 7.75
N ILE A 22 -22.61 -19.53 8.77
CA ILE A 22 -21.59 -19.28 9.78
C ILE A 22 -20.87 -20.60 10.01
N MET A 23 -19.54 -20.57 9.96
CA MET A 23 -18.67 -21.65 10.37
C MET A 23 -17.88 -21.19 11.59
N ILE A 24 -17.92 -21.99 12.65
CA ILE A 24 -17.10 -21.79 13.85
C ILE A 24 -15.99 -22.81 13.80
N ALA A 25 -14.74 -22.33 13.76
CA ALA A 25 -13.57 -23.19 13.73
C ALA A 25 -12.57 -22.75 14.80
N THR A 26 -12.02 -23.72 15.52
CA THR A 26 -10.86 -23.51 16.38
C THR A 26 -9.58 -23.60 15.54
N GLU A 27 -8.47 -23.07 16.04
CA GLU A 27 -7.18 -23.00 15.32
C GLU A 27 -6.74 -24.37 14.77
N ALA A 28 -6.82 -25.43 15.59
CA ALA A 28 -6.49 -26.80 15.19
C ALA A 28 -7.49 -27.44 14.20
N ALA A 29 -8.69 -26.87 14.06
CA ALA A 29 -9.71 -27.33 13.14
C ALA A 29 -9.64 -26.61 11.78
N ALA A 30 -9.10 -25.39 11.74
CA ALA A 30 -8.96 -24.57 10.54
C ALA A 30 -7.60 -24.74 9.82
N GLU A 31 -6.63 -25.38 10.46
CA GLU A 31 -5.31 -25.62 9.89
C GLU A 31 -5.40 -26.46 8.60
N GLY A 32 -4.81 -25.96 7.51
CA GLY A 32 -4.83 -26.63 6.20
C GLY A 32 -6.15 -26.52 5.43
N VAL A 33 -7.15 -25.81 5.95
CA VAL A 33 -8.46 -25.65 5.29
C VAL A 33 -8.43 -24.48 4.31
N ASN A 34 -9.07 -24.66 3.14
CA ASN A 34 -9.28 -23.60 2.15
C ASN A 34 -10.70 -23.00 2.28
N LEU A 35 -10.77 -21.72 2.67
CA LEU A 35 -12.01 -20.96 2.87
C LEU A 35 -12.11 -19.76 1.92
N GLN A 36 -11.45 -19.81 0.75
CA GLN A 36 -11.47 -18.79 -0.31
C GLN A 36 -12.86 -18.33 -0.79
N PHE A 37 -13.94 -19.00 -0.41
CA PHE A 37 -15.32 -18.56 -0.71
C PHE A 37 -15.89 -17.60 0.35
N CYS A 38 -15.16 -17.32 1.44
CA CYS A 38 -15.59 -16.43 2.52
C CYS A 38 -14.98 -15.04 2.37
N SER A 39 -15.82 -14.01 2.37
CA SER A 39 -15.42 -12.60 2.32
C SER A 39 -15.41 -11.91 3.68
N LEU A 40 -15.81 -12.60 4.75
CA LEU A 40 -15.83 -12.05 6.11
C LEU A 40 -15.19 -13.04 7.09
N VAL A 41 -14.17 -12.57 7.80
CA VAL A 41 -13.49 -13.30 8.87
C VAL A 41 -13.74 -12.58 10.19
N ILE A 42 -14.29 -13.27 11.17
CA ILE A 42 -14.49 -12.72 12.52
C ILE A 42 -13.56 -13.46 13.48
N ASN A 43 -12.55 -12.76 13.97
CA ASN A 43 -11.71 -13.23 15.06
C ASN A 43 -12.42 -12.91 16.38
N TYR A 44 -13.04 -13.93 16.97
CA TYR A 44 -13.68 -13.81 18.29
C TYR A 44 -12.63 -13.66 19.39
N ASP A 45 -11.47 -14.30 19.22
CA ASP A 45 -10.26 -14.14 20.02
C ASP A 45 -9.09 -13.74 19.11
N LEU A 46 -8.39 -12.66 19.46
CA LEU A 46 -7.24 -12.19 18.70
C LEU A 46 -5.98 -12.96 19.15
N PRO A 47 -5.31 -13.73 18.26
CA PRO A 47 -4.11 -14.44 18.64
C PRO A 47 -2.94 -13.46 18.81
N TRP A 48 -2.17 -13.65 19.88
CA TRP A 48 -1.05 -12.79 20.27
C TRP A 48 0.14 -12.81 19.31
N ASN A 49 0.18 -13.80 18.40
CA ASN A 49 1.18 -13.93 17.36
C ASN A 49 0.61 -13.38 16.03
N PRO A 50 1.15 -12.27 15.49
CA PRO A 50 0.71 -11.71 14.21
C PRO A 50 0.71 -12.71 13.06
N GLN A 51 1.67 -13.63 13.05
CA GLN A 51 1.76 -14.66 12.01
C GLN A 51 0.57 -15.61 12.04
N ARG A 52 -0.03 -15.87 13.22
CA ARG A 52 -1.27 -16.65 13.31
C ARG A 52 -2.46 -15.87 12.78
N ILE A 53 -2.51 -14.55 13.02
CA ILE A 53 -3.54 -13.68 12.42
C ILE A 53 -3.44 -13.76 10.89
N GLU A 54 -2.24 -13.57 10.36
CA GLU A 54 -1.97 -13.65 8.91
C GLU A 54 -2.36 -15.02 8.36
N GLN A 55 -1.93 -16.11 9.00
CA GLN A 55 -2.29 -17.47 8.60
C GLN A 55 -3.81 -17.72 8.61
N ARG A 56 -4.58 -17.09 9.52
CA ARG A 56 -6.06 -17.15 9.56
C ARG A 56 -6.67 -16.37 8.39
N ILE A 57 -6.22 -15.14 8.17
CA ILE A 57 -6.66 -14.27 7.06
C ILE A 57 -6.34 -14.96 5.73
N GLY A 58 -5.13 -15.47 5.58
CA GLY A 58 -4.65 -16.24 4.44
C GLY A 58 -5.36 -17.57 4.20
N ARG A 59 -6.38 -17.96 4.98
CA ARG A 59 -7.32 -19.05 4.60
C ARG A 59 -8.44 -18.57 3.68
N CYS A 60 -8.81 -17.30 3.79
CA CYS A 60 -9.91 -16.66 3.07
C CYS A 60 -9.40 -15.65 2.02
N HIS A 61 -8.26 -15.01 2.30
CA HIS A 61 -7.58 -14.04 1.47
C HIS A 61 -6.41 -14.70 0.74
N ARG A 62 -6.73 -15.40 -0.35
CA ARG A 62 -5.78 -16.02 -1.26
C ARG A 62 -6.11 -15.62 -2.69
N TYR A 63 -5.15 -15.79 -3.59
CA TYR A 63 -5.34 -15.56 -5.03
C TYR A 63 -6.58 -16.32 -5.55
N GLY A 64 -7.51 -15.59 -6.20
CA GLY A 64 -8.80 -16.10 -6.67
C GLY A 64 -10.03 -15.70 -5.84
N GLN A 65 -9.85 -15.00 -4.72
CA GLN A 65 -10.97 -14.39 -3.98
C GLN A 65 -11.57 -13.22 -4.80
N LYS A 66 -12.89 -13.23 -5.02
CA LYS A 66 -13.60 -12.24 -5.87
C LYS A 66 -14.10 -11.01 -5.11
N HIS A 67 -14.01 -11.03 -3.78
CA HIS A 67 -14.55 -10.01 -2.89
C HIS A 67 -13.50 -9.58 -1.88
N ASP A 68 -13.49 -8.29 -1.54
CA ASP A 68 -12.64 -7.79 -0.45
C ASP A 68 -12.94 -8.56 0.84
N VAL A 69 -11.90 -9.14 1.44
CA VAL A 69 -12.03 -9.88 2.69
C VAL A 69 -12.03 -8.90 3.84
N VAL A 70 -13.19 -8.75 4.48
CA VAL A 70 -13.33 -7.93 5.69
C VAL A 70 -12.92 -8.79 6.88
N VAL A 71 -11.99 -8.28 7.69
CA VAL A 71 -11.56 -8.93 8.93
C VAL A 71 -12.05 -8.11 10.12
N LEU A 72 -12.91 -8.70 10.95
CA LEU A 72 -13.40 -8.11 12.19
C LEU A 72 -12.70 -8.78 13.37
N ASN A 73 -12.06 -7.98 14.21
CA ASN A 73 -11.42 -8.44 15.43
C ASN A 73 -12.24 -7.98 16.63
N PHE A 74 -12.71 -8.91 17.45
CA PHE A 74 -13.32 -8.58 18.73
C PHE A 74 -12.26 -8.49 19.82
N ILE A 75 -12.34 -7.40 20.57
CA ILE A 75 -11.41 -7.06 21.65
C ILE A 75 -12.26 -6.64 22.83
N ASP A 76 -12.02 -7.25 24.00
CA ASP A 76 -12.67 -6.83 25.22
C ASP A 76 -11.95 -5.62 25.81
N LEU A 77 -12.51 -4.43 25.58
CA LEU A 77 -11.95 -3.17 26.09
C LEU A 77 -12.07 -3.02 27.62
N SER A 78 -12.80 -3.91 28.29
CA SER A 78 -12.87 -3.95 29.76
C SER A 78 -11.68 -4.70 30.39
N ASN A 79 -10.92 -5.45 29.58
CA ASN A 79 -9.71 -6.13 29.99
C ASN A 79 -8.46 -5.34 29.55
N GLU A 80 -7.70 -4.86 30.52
CA GLU A 80 -6.53 -4.02 30.29
C GLU A 80 -5.39 -4.75 29.55
N ALA A 81 -5.28 -6.07 29.72
CA ALA A 81 -4.30 -6.87 29.01
C ALA A 81 -4.63 -7.02 27.51
N ASP A 82 -5.91 -7.12 27.16
CA ASP A 82 -6.38 -7.18 25.76
C ASP A 82 -6.12 -5.84 25.06
N ARG A 83 -6.40 -4.74 25.76
CA ARG A 83 -6.10 -3.38 25.28
C ARG A 83 -4.59 -3.19 25.03
N ARG A 84 -3.73 -3.62 25.95
CA ARG A 84 -2.29 -3.43 25.83
C ARG A 84 -1.68 -4.27 24.70
N VAL A 85 -2.22 -5.46 24.47
CA VAL A 85 -1.81 -6.28 23.33
C VAL A 85 -2.23 -5.66 22.02
N TYR A 86 -3.44 -5.12 21.94
CA TYR A 86 -3.90 -4.44 20.74
C TYR A 86 -2.96 -3.26 20.38
N GLU A 87 -2.59 -2.44 21.36
CA GLU A 87 -1.62 -1.34 21.18
C GLU A 87 -0.26 -1.86 20.67
N LEU A 88 0.20 -3.00 21.19
CA LEU A 88 1.44 -3.66 20.77
C LEU A 88 1.38 -4.21 19.34
N LEU A 89 0.25 -4.83 18.97
CA LEU A 89 0.02 -5.35 17.62
C LEU A 89 -0.11 -4.22 16.62
N ASP A 90 -0.86 -3.16 16.94
CA ASP A 90 -1.07 -1.99 16.09
C ASP A 90 0.24 -1.22 15.82
N GLN A 91 1.07 -1.02 16.85
CA GLN A 91 2.42 -0.45 16.70
C GLN A 91 3.33 -1.32 15.81
N LYS A 92 3.22 -2.64 15.92
CA LYS A 92 3.97 -3.58 15.08
C LYS A 92 3.47 -3.60 13.64
N PHE A 93 2.16 -3.69 13.39
CA PHE A 93 1.56 -3.64 12.05
C PHE A 93 1.95 -2.37 11.29
N ASN A 94 2.04 -1.23 11.97
CA ASN A 94 2.54 0.01 11.37
C ASN A 94 4.04 -0.02 11.03
N LEU A 95 4.86 -0.75 11.78
CA LEU A 95 6.26 -1.00 11.43
C LEU A 95 6.40 -1.92 10.20
N PHE A 96 5.45 -2.85 10.01
CA PHE A 96 5.41 -3.80 8.88
C PHE A 96 4.85 -3.18 7.60
N ASN A 97 3.96 -2.19 7.69
CA ASN A 97 3.43 -1.44 6.54
C ASN A 97 4.52 -0.75 5.70
N GLY A 98 5.66 -0.37 6.30
CA GLY A 98 6.80 0.22 5.58
C GLY A 98 7.67 -0.79 4.81
N VAL A 99 7.46 -2.10 5.01
CA VAL A 99 8.33 -3.19 4.52
C VAL A 99 7.49 -4.34 3.96
N PHE A 100 6.47 -4.04 3.16
CA PHE A 100 5.70 -5.05 2.42
C PHE A 100 6.49 -5.75 1.27
N GLY A 101 7.80 -5.50 1.15
CA GLY A 101 8.70 -6.21 0.25
C GLY A 101 9.73 -7.14 0.92
N ALA A 102 9.89 -7.12 2.26
CA ALA A 102 10.86 -7.97 2.96
C ALA A 102 10.22 -8.87 4.04
N SER A 103 8.90 -9.04 3.98
CA SER A 103 8.13 -9.63 5.08
C SER A 103 8.43 -11.12 5.30
N ASP A 104 8.72 -11.93 4.28
CA ASP A 104 8.99 -13.36 4.49
C ASP A 104 10.35 -13.65 5.16
N GLU A 105 11.40 -12.87 4.88
CA GLU A 105 12.71 -13.04 5.52
C GLU A 105 12.74 -12.46 6.95
N VAL A 106 12.06 -11.34 7.21
CA VAL A 106 12.03 -10.73 8.55
C VAL A 106 11.10 -11.50 9.50
N LEU A 107 9.99 -12.07 9.00
CA LEU A 107 9.11 -12.96 9.79
C LEU A 107 9.78 -14.32 10.07
N GLY A 108 10.66 -14.79 9.19
CA GLY A 108 11.46 -16.00 9.42
C GLY A 108 12.60 -15.82 10.42
N ALA A 109 13.17 -14.61 10.50
CA ALA A 109 14.34 -14.30 11.32
C ALA A 109 14.04 -13.90 12.77
N ILE A 110 12.82 -13.42 13.07
CA ILE A 110 12.38 -13.24 14.46
C ILE A 110 12.05 -14.63 15.01
N GLU A 111 13.04 -15.21 15.68
CA GLU A 111 13.03 -16.49 16.40
C GLU A 111 11.63 -16.91 16.89
N SER A 112 11.05 -17.88 16.18
CA SER A 112 9.85 -18.66 16.53
C SER A 112 8.71 -17.86 17.19
N GLY A 113 7.64 -17.58 16.44
CA GLY A 113 6.39 -17.02 16.99
C GLY A 113 5.73 -17.83 18.14
N VAL A 114 6.34 -18.94 18.57
CA VAL A 114 6.04 -19.74 19.77
C VAL A 114 6.51 -19.08 21.07
N ASP A 115 7.61 -18.31 21.06
CA ASP A 115 8.22 -17.78 22.30
C ASP A 115 7.51 -16.51 22.80
N LEU A 116 7.06 -15.64 21.89
CA LEU A 116 6.21 -14.49 22.21
C LEU A 116 4.86 -14.90 22.80
N GLU A 117 4.20 -15.88 22.19
CA GLU A 117 2.91 -16.41 22.67
C GLU A 117 3.04 -17.03 24.06
N ARG A 118 4.14 -17.76 24.31
CA ARG A 118 4.43 -18.34 25.63
C ARG A 118 4.62 -17.26 26.70
N ARG A 119 5.35 -16.19 26.39
CA ARG A 119 5.61 -15.08 27.31
C ARG A 119 4.35 -14.28 27.61
N ILE A 120 3.55 -13.95 26.59
CA ILE A 120 2.26 -13.26 26.78
C ILE A 120 1.30 -14.12 27.61
N LYS A 121 1.22 -15.42 27.31
CA LYS A 121 0.42 -16.36 28.11
C LYS A 121 0.89 -16.47 29.56
N GLN A 122 2.20 -16.38 29.81
CA GLN A 122 2.77 -16.37 31.15
C GLN A 122 2.41 -15.08 31.92
N ILE A 123 2.42 -13.92 31.26
CA ILE A 123 1.96 -12.65 31.85
C ILE A 123 0.50 -12.79 32.26
N TYR A 124 -0.36 -13.32 31.39
CA TYR A 124 -1.77 -13.60 31.68
C TYR A 124 -2.01 -14.57 32.84
N GLN A 125 -1.13 -15.56 33.02
CA GLN A 125 -1.26 -16.55 34.09
C GLN A 125 -0.73 -16.06 35.44
N THR A 126 0.21 -15.12 35.42
CA THR A 126 0.97 -14.71 36.61
C THR A 126 0.52 -13.36 37.15
N CYS A 127 0.13 -12.43 36.27
CA CYS A 127 -0.28 -11.08 36.62
C CYS A 127 -1.81 -10.98 36.65
N ARG A 128 -2.37 -10.45 37.75
CA ARG A 128 -3.82 -10.28 37.92
C ARG A 128 -4.23 -8.83 38.17
N GLU A 129 -3.27 -7.99 38.56
CA GLU A 129 -3.50 -6.56 38.79
C GLU A 129 -3.08 -5.74 37.55
N PRO A 130 -3.88 -4.72 37.15
CA PRO A 130 -3.57 -3.70 36.15
C PRO A 130 -2.09 -3.27 36.05
N GLU A 131 -1.54 -2.83 37.18
CA GLU A 131 -0.20 -2.25 37.27
C GLU A 131 0.90 -3.28 36.99
N GLN A 132 0.67 -4.54 37.36
CA GLN A 132 1.61 -5.64 37.13
C GLN A 132 1.62 -6.06 35.66
N ILE A 133 0.45 -6.03 35.02
CA ILE A 133 0.28 -6.31 33.60
C ILE A 133 1.02 -5.23 32.80
N SER A 134 0.78 -3.95 33.10
CA SER A 134 1.45 -2.83 32.41
C SER A 134 2.98 -2.93 32.52
N PHE A 135 3.51 -3.19 33.72
CA PHE A 135 4.96 -3.31 33.94
C PHE A 135 5.57 -4.49 33.17
N ALA A 136 4.92 -5.67 33.21
CA ALA A 136 5.42 -6.85 32.49
C ALA A 136 5.40 -6.66 30.96
N PHE A 137 4.38 -5.95 30.44
CA PHE A 137 4.30 -5.62 29.02
C PHE A 137 5.32 -4.54 28.61
N GLU A 138 5.60 -3.55 29.44
CA GLU A 138 6.67 -2.57 29.19
C GLU A 138 8.05 -3.22 29.16
N GLN A 139 8.32 -4.14 30.08
CA GLN A 139 9.57 -4.90 30.08
C GLN A 139 9.72 -5.75 28.81
N LEU A 140 8.65 -6.44 28.41
CA LEU A 140 8.63 -7.21 27.17
C LEU A 140 8.84 -6.32 25.92
N GLN A 141 8.25 -5.13 25.90
CA GLN A 141 8.47 -4.15 24.84
C GLN A 141 9.94 -3.71 24.75
N GLN A 142 10.58 -3.41 25.88
CA GLN A 142 11.98 -2.98 25.90
C GLN A 142 12.94 -4.08 25.45
N GLU A 143 12.72 -5.33 25.88
CA GLU A 143 13.51 -6.48 25.44
C GLU A 143 13.39 -6.70 23.92
N LEU A 144 12.17 -6.69 23.39
CA LEU A 144 11.92 -6.88 21.95
C LEU A 144 12.47 -5.72 21.11
N ALA A 145 12.41 -4.48 21.61
CA ALA A 145 12.98 -3.33 20.91
C ALA A 145 14.51 -3.44 20.76
N HIS A 146 15.19 -4.09 21.72
CA HIS A 146 16.63 -4.31 21.66
C HIS A 146 17.01 -5.35 20.59
N GLU A 147 16.26 -6.47 20.51
CA GLU A 147 16.46 -7.50 19.49
C GLU A 147 16.14 -6.98 18.07
N ILE A 148 15.06 -6.24 17.91
CA ILE A 148 14.64 -5.67 16.62
C ILE A 148 15.69 -4.66 16.11
N ASN A 149 16.20 -3.78 16.97
CA ASN A 149 17.23 -2.82 16.56
C ASN A 149 18.54 -3.51 16.18
N ALA A 150 18.97 -4.55 16.91
CA ALA A 150 20.18 -5.30 16.59
C ALA A 150 20.07 -6.04 15.24
N GLN A 151 18.92 -6.68 14.99
CA GLN A 151 18.63 -7.33 13.72
C GLN A 151 18.46 -6.33 12.57
N MET A 152 17.72 -5.22 12.76
CA MET A 152 17.60 -4.16 11.77
C MET A 152 18.95 -3.56 11.38
N VAL A 153 19.88 -3.40 12.32
CA VAL A 153 21.24 -2.91 12.05
C VAL A 153 22.01 -3.92 11.20
N ASN A 154 21.92 -5.21 11.50
CA ASN A 154 22.57 -6.27 10.72
C ASN A 154 21.98 -6.40 9.30
N THR A 155 20.66 -6.39 9.16
CA THR A 155 19.96 -6.35 7.86
C THR A 155 20.28 -5.07 7.10
N ARG A 156 20.39 -3.92 7.79
CA ARG A 156 20.88 -2.68 7.20
C ARG A 156 22.30 -2.82 6.69
N GLU A 157 23.23 -3.34 7.49
CA GLU A 157 24.64 -3.52 7.07
C GLU A 157 24.76 -4.41 5.83
N GLN A 158 23.94 -5.46 5.71
CA GLN A 158 23.90 -6.31 4.51
C GLN A 158 23.24 -5.64 3.29
N LEU A 159 22.24 -4.78 3.50
CA LEU A 159 21.59 -4.02 2.42
C LEU A 159 22.42 -2.79 1.99
N PHE A 160 23.22 -2.20 2.88
CA PHE A 160 24.03 -1.01 2.64
C PHE A 160 25.29 -1.27 1.81
N GLU A 161 25.79 -2.52 1.71
CA GLU A 161 26.87 -2.84 0.77
C GLU A 161 26.41 -2.80 -0.71
N HIS A 162 25.10 -2.66 -0.98
CA HIS A 162 24.54 -2.82 -2.33
C HIS A 162 23.62 -1.69 -2.83
N PHE A 163 23.43 -0.59 -2.10
CA PHE A 163 22.58 0.52 -2.56
C PHE A 163 23.20 1.92 -2.36
N ASP A 164 23.23 2.69 -3.46
CA ASP A 164 23.65 4.09 -3.50
C ASP A 164 22.73 5.01 -2.66
N GLU A 165 23.32 6.08 -2.16
CA GLU A 165 22.82 7.06 -1.19
C GLU A 165 21.46 7.71 -1.58
N ASP A 166 21.11 7.68 -2.87
CA ASP A 166 19.87 8.24 -3.41
C ASP A 166 18.60 7.43 -3.08
N VAL A 167 18.71 6.13 -2.80
CA VAL A 167 17.53 5.28 -2.49
C VAL A 167 16.98 5.56 -1.08
N LEU A 168 17.81 6.05 -0.18
CA LEU A 168 17.45 6.30 1.23
C LEU A 168 16.60 7.56 1.40
N GLN A 169 16.70 8.53 0.49
CA GLN A 169 15.81 9.69 0.48
C GLN A 169 14.39 9.32 0.01
N LYS A 170 14.26 8.40 -0.95
CA LYS A 170 12.94 7.95 -1.46
C LYS A 170 12.17 7.07 -0.46
N ILE A 171 12.84 6.41 0.48
CA ILE A 171 12.21 5.52 1.49
C ILE A 171 11.75 6.28 2.75
N LYS A 172 12.13 7.54 2.95
CA LYS A 172 11.66 8.40 4.05
C LYS A 172 10.29 9.07 3.80
N ILE A 173 9.56 8.64 2.77
CA ILE A 173 8.22 9.15 2.47
C ILE A 173 7.23 8.44 3.40
N ASP A 174 7.32 8.78 4.69
CA ASP A 174 6.28 8.54 5.68
C ASP A 174 4.99 9.19 5.18
N SER A 175 3.98 8.35 4.97
CA SER A 175 2.68 8.71 4.41
C SER A 175 1.97 9.80 5.24
N THR A 176 2.35 10.02 6.49
CA THR A 176 1.73 11.00 7.39
C THR A 176 2.24 12.43 7.23
N ALA A 177 3.52 12.62 6.85
CA ALA A 177 4.14 13.94 6.65
C ALA A 177 3.85 14.50 5.25
N SER A 178 3.82 13.63 4.23
CA SER A 178 3.39 14.03 2.88
C SER A 178 1.92 14.44 2.84
N LEU A 179 1.04 13.73 3.56
CA LEU A 179 -0.37 14.11 3.71
C LEU A 179 -0.54 15.50 4.35
N ASP A 180 0.25 15.85 5.37
CA ASP A 180 0.21 17.19 6.01
C ASP A 180 0.63 18.30 5.04
N ARG A 181 1.61 18.06 4.14
CA ARG A 181 1.95 19.02 3.07
C ARG A 181 0.78 19.22 2.10
N TYR A 182 0.16 18.15 1.60
CA TYR A 182 -0.95 18.25 0.65
C TYR A 182 -2.19 18.91 1.27
N GLU A 183 -2.48 18.62 2.53
CA GLU A 183 -3.56 19.25 3.30
C GLU A 183 -3.35 20.77 3.43
N ARG A 184 -2.12 21.20 3.75
CA ARG A 184 -1.75 22.63 3.79
C ARG A 184 -1.85 23.29 2.41
N LEU A 185 -1.38 22.63 1.35
CA LEU A 185 -1.49 23.15 -0.02
C LEU A 185 -2.96 23.30 -0.44
N LEU A 186 -3.80 22.32 -0.14
CA LEU A 186 -5.23 22.37 -0.43
C LEU A 186 -5.90 23.52 0.34
N LEU A 187 -5.54 23.72 1.60
CA LEU A 187 -6.07 24.83 2.40
C LEU A 187 -5.62 26.19 1.83
N ASN A 188 -4.34 26.33 1.47
CA ASN A 188 -3.81 27.55 0.86
C ASN A 188 -4.49 27.87 -0.47
N LEU A 189 -4.67 26.87 -1.34
CA LEU A 189 -5.41 27.01 -2.59
C LEU A 189 -6.85 27.48 -2.31
N THR A 190 -7.53 26.83 -1.36
CA THR A 190 -8.91 27.15 -1.02
C THR A 190 -9.04 28.56 -0.47
N LYS A 191 -8.14 28.97 0.41
CA LYS A 191 -8.09 30.34 0.95
C LYS A 191 -7.80 31.36 -0.14
N GLY A 192 -6.87 31.08 -1.05
CA GLY A 192 -6.53 31.96 -2.17
C GLY A 192 -7.67 32.14 -3.18
N GLU A 193 -8.36 31.06 -3.52
CA GLU A 193 -9.46 31.08 -4.49
C GLU A 193 -10.76 31.66 -3.93
N LEU A 194 -11.05 31.39 -2.65
CA LEU A 194 -12.31 31.75 -2.01
C LEU A 194 -12.19 32.92 -1.03
N GLN A 195 -11.19 33.79 -1.15
CA GLN A 195 -10.93 34.90 -0.20
C GLN A 195 -12.19 35.69 0.19
N GLN A 196 -13.09 35.97 -0.76
CA GLN A 196 -14.32 36.74 -0.52
C GLN A 196 -15.47 35.91 0.09
N TYR A 197 -15.38 34.59 -0.04
CA TYR A 197 -16.44 33.63 0.30
C TYR A 197 -16.16 32.89 1.61
N VAL A 198 -14.92 33.00 2.12
CA VAL A 198 -14.42 32.21 3.24
C VAL A 198 -13.91 33.12 4.36
N LYS A 199 -14.07 32.67 5.61
CA LYS A 199 -13.39 33.23 6.79
C LYS A 199 -12.37 32.22 7.30
N GLU A 200 -11.12 32.65 7.44
CA GLU A 200 -10.07 31.77 7.95
C GLU A 200 -10.24 31.47 9.44
N ILE A 201 -10.02 30.20 9.80
CA ILE A 201 -9.90 29.72 11.18
C ILE A 201 -8.56 28.98 11.29
N ASP A 202 -8.04 28.86 12.51
CA ASP A 202 -6.92 27.97 12.78
C ASP A 202 -7.27 26.53 12.35
N GLY A 203 -6.47 25.91 11.48
CA GLY A 203 -6.68 24.53 11.00
C GLY A 203 -7.85 24.29 10.03
N GLY A 204 -8.54 25.34 9.57
CA GLY A 204 -9.71 25.19 8.71
C GLY A 204 -10.25 26.50 8.14
N PHE A 205 -11.52 26.50 7.73
CA PHE A 205 -12.16 27.68 7.19
C PHE A 205 -13.70 27.64 7.29
N VAL A 206 -14.35 28.81 7.38
CA VAL A 206 -15.81 28.92 7.32
C VAL A 206 -16.24 29.35 5.94
N LEU A 207 -17.03 28.52 5.27
CA LEU A 207 -17.66 28.86 4.00
C LEU A 207 -18.94 29.65 4.23
N LYS A 208 -18.96 30.93 3.86
CA LYS A 208 -20.12 31.84 4.05
C LYS A 208 -21.08 31.82 2.87
N SER A 209 -20.55 31.64 1.66
CA SER A 209 -21.33 31.60 0.42
C SER A 209 -20.54 30.85 -0.65
N LEU A 210 -21.22 30.39 -1.70
CA LEU A 210 -20.60 29.69 -2.82
C LEU A 210 -20.41 30.65 -4.00
N PRO A 211 -19.26 30.62 -4.70
CA PRO A 211 -19.07 31.38 -5.93
C PRO A 211 -19.96 30.86 -7.07
N THR A 212 -20.27 31.73 -8.03
CA THR A 212 -21.04 31.39 -9.23
C THR A 212 -20.34 30.29 -10.03
N GLY A 213 -21.02 29.15 -10.24
CA GLY A 213 -20.49 27.99 -10.95
C GLY A 213 -19.93 26.88 -10.06
N ALA A 214 -19.94 27.04 -8.74
CA ALA A 214 -19.58 25.99 -7.80
C ALA A 214 -20.60 24.82 -7.81
N PRO A 215 -20.20 23.60 -7.41
CA PRO A 215 -21.10 22.45 -7.32
C PRO A 215 -22.28 22.72 -6.36
N THR A 216 -23.48 22.30 -6.76
CA THR A 216 -24.68 22.41 -5.93
C THR A 216 -24.68 21.38 -4.80
N GLY A 217 -25.18 21.74 -3.62
CA GLY A 217 -25.33 20.82 -2.48
C GLY A 217 -24.17 20.81 -1.49
N ILE A 218 -23.23 21.76 -1.59
CA ILE A 218 -22.17 21.96 -0.60
C ILE A 218 -22.75 22.72 0.61
N PRO A 219 -22.70 22.17 1.83
CA PRO A 219 -23.21 22.84 3.01
C PRO A 219 -22.35 24.07 3.37
N LEU A 220 -22.99 25.14 3.81
CA LEU A 220 -22.30 26.32 4.37
C LEU A 220 -21.99 26.04 5.84
N GLY A 221 -20.81 26.46 6.30
CA GLY A 221 -20.38 26.18 7.66
C GLY A 221 -18.88 26.00 7.79
N GLU A 222 -18.46 25.39 8.88
CA GLU A 222 -17.07 25.21 9.24
C GLU A 222 -16.51 23.92 8.61
N TYR A 223 -15.42 24.08 7.88
CA TYR A 223 -14.69 23.01 7.23
C TYR A 223 -13.33 22.83 7.90
N GLU A 224 -13.01 21.60 8.29
CA GLU A 224 -11.75 21.25 8.95
C GLU A 224 -11.06 20.08 8.27
N LEU A 225 -9.72 20.04 8.41
CA LEU A 225 -8.91 18.92 7.96
C LEU A 225 -9.17 17.67 8.84
N PRO A 226 -8.98 16.44 8.31
CA PRO A 226 -9.40 15.18 8.94
C PRO A 226 -8.70 14.77 10.25
N ARG A 227 -8.05 15.70 10.97
CA ARG A 227 -7.27 15.45 12.20
C ARG A 227 -7.81 16.15 13.45
N ARG A 228 -9.03 16.70 13.42
CA ARG A 228 -9.67 17.33 14.58
C ARG A 228 -11.01 16.68 14.87
N ASP A 229 -11.20 16.23 16.11
CA ASP A 229 -12.46 15.69 16.61
C ASP A 229 -13.49 16.83 16.77
N GLY A 230 -14.57 16.80 16.00
CA GLY A 230 -15.66 17.79 16.10
C GLY A 230 -16.83 17.51 15.15
N GLU A 231 -17.93 18.27 15.30
CA GLU A 231 -19.14 18.23 14.44
C GLU A 231 -18.96 18.99 13.10
N HIS A 232 -17.72 19.20 12.65
CA HIS A 232 -17.40 20.05 11.50
C HIS A 232 -17.37 19.26 10.17
N HIS A 233 -17.51 19.95 9.03
CA HIS A 233 -17.44 19.31 7.73
C HIS A 233 -15.99 18.94 7.39
N ILE A 234 -15.75 17.66 7.09
CA ILE A 234 -14.41 17.17 6.76
C ILE A 234 -14.03 17.63 5.34
N TYR A 235 -12.93 18.37 5.24
CA TYR A 235 -12.38 18.83 3.97
C TYR A 235 -11.21 17.93 3.51
N ARG A 236 -11.42 17.22 2.40
CA ARG A 236 -10.44 16.33 1.77
C ARG A 236 -10.27 16.66 0.30
N LEU A 237 -9.20 16.15 -0.31
CA LEU A 237 -8.92 16.33 -1.73
C LEU A 237 -10.09 15.85 -2.62
N SER A 238 -10.80 14.78 -2.23
CA SER A 238 -11.94 14.23 -2.96
C SER A 238 -13.23 15.07 -2.83
N HIS A 239 -13.23 16.12 -2.01
CA HIS A 239 -14.41 16.95 -1.81
C HIS A 239 -14.78 17.69 -3.13
N PRO A 240 -16.07 17.76 -3.52
CA PRO A 240 -16.48 18.40 -4.79
C PRO A 240 -15.99 19.84 -4.93
N LEU A 241 -15.98 20.62 -3.84
CA LEU A 241 -15.41 21.96 -3.81
C LEU A 241 -13.90 21.95 -4.11
N ALA A 242 -13.14 21.04 -3.50
CA ALA A 242 -11.70 20.93 -3.70
C ALA A 242 -11.38 20.58 -5.16
N GLN A 243 -12.08 19.59 -5.72
CA GLN A 243 -11.92 19.19 -7.12
C GLN A 243 -12.26 20.34 -8.09
N TRP A 244 -13.35 21.05 -7.83
CA TRP A 244 -13.76 22.20 -8.63
C TRP A 244 -12.73 23.34 -8.57
N LEU A 245 -12.21 23.67 -7.38
CA LEU A 245 -11.18 24.68 -7.19
C LEU A 245 -9.87 24.32 -7.90
N ILE A 246 -9.44 23.06 -7.80
CA ILE A 246 -8.24 22.57 -8.49
C ILE A 246 -8.42 22.71 -10.01
N HIS A 247 -9.55 22.27 -10.55
CA HIS A 247 -9.84 22.39 -11.97
C HIS A 247 -9.87 23.84 -12.43
N GLN A 248 -10.51 24.74 -11.66
CA GLN A 248 -10.57 26.16 -11.96
C GLN A 248 -9.17 26.81 -11.94
N ALA A 249 -8.34 26.46 -10.95
CA ALA A 249 -6.98 26.95 -10.83
C ALA A 249 -6.10 26.48 -12.00
N LYS A 250 -6.19 25.20 -12.39
CA LYS A 250 -5.47 24.63 -13.54
C LYS A 250 -5.87 25.27 -14.86
N ALA A 251 -7.15 25.62 -15.04
CA ALA A 251 -7.68 26.18 -16.28
C ALA A 251 -7.54 27.71 -16.38
N ARG A 252 -7.05 28.40 -15.35
CA ARG A 252 -6.94 29.86 -15.32
C ARG A 252 -5.79 30.33 -16.21
N GLN A 253 -6.09 31.19 -17.17
CA GLN A 253 -5.06 31.94 -17.89
C GLN A 253 -4.55 33.10 -17.02
N LEU A 254 -3.26 33.07 -16.70
CA LEU A 254 -2.60 34.10 -15.90
C LEU A 254 -1.78 35.03 -16.82
N PRO A 255 -1.81 36.36 -16.59
CA PRO A 255 -0.96 37.28 -17.33
C PRO A 255 0.51 37.08 -16.91
N ALA A 256 1.43 37.41 -17.81
CA ALA A 256 2.85 37.47 -17.45
C ALA A 256 3.06 38.56 -16.38
N ALA A 257 3.77 38.19 -15.33
CA ALA A 257 4.03 39.06 -14.20
C ALA A 257 5.45 38.88 -13.69
N LYS A 258 6.01 39.97 -13.17
CA LYS A 258 7.21 39.99 -12.36
C LYS A 258 6.82 39.94 -10.89
N LEU A 259 7.28 38.91 -10.18
CA LEU A 259 7.07 38.73 -8.75
C LEU A 259 8.37 39.04 -8.00
N GLU A 260 8.31 39.98 -7.05
CA GLU A 260 9.40 40.25 -6.11
C GLU A 260 9.10 39.54 -4.79
N PHE A 261 9.90 38.53 -4.46
CA PHE A 261 9.77 37.74 -3.24
C PHE A 261 10.51 38.42 -2.09
N ASP A 262 9.88 38.46 -0.91
CA ASP A 262 10.48 39.01 0.31
C ASP A 262 11.28 37.93 1.04
N TYR A 263 12.61 38.03 0.99
CA TYR A 263 13.51 37.12 1.68
C TYR A 263 13.38 37.21 3.21
N ASN A 264 13.07 38.39 3.75
CA ASN A 264 13.11 38.66 5.20
C ASN A 264 11.81 38.27 5.92
N ALA A 265 10.74 37.97 5.18
CA ALA A 265 9.45 37.63 5.75
C ALA A 265 9.41 36.25 6.46
N SER A 266 10.36 35.34 6.18
CA SER A 266 10.42 34.00 6.79
C SER A 266 11.86 33.64 7.22
N PRO A 267 12.34 34.12 8.39
CA PRO A 267 13.74 33.94 8.82
C PRO A 267 14.15 32.48 9.04
N THR A 268 13.20 31.57 9.27
CA THR A 268 13.45 30.13 9.41
C THR A 268 13.70 29.40 8.08
N GLN A 269 13.25 29.97 6.95
CA GLN A 269 13.38 29.39 5.60
C GLN A 269 14.40 30.14 4.73
N ALA A 270 14.86 31.31 5.18
CA ALA A 270 15.83 32.17 4.51
C ALA A 270 17.12 31.43 4.08
N ALA A 271 17.59 30.45 4.86
CA ALA A 271 18.78 29.68 4.51
C ALA A 271 18.67 28.94 3.16
N VAL A 272 17.44 28.62 2.72
CA VAL A 272 17.22 27.75 1.57
C VAL A 272 17.18 28.47 0.23
N ILE A 273 16.87 29.78 0.21
CA ILE A 273 16.92 30.62 -0.98
C ILE A 273 18.05 31.66 -0.91
N LYS A 274 18.99 31.47 0.01
CA LYS A 274 20.11 32.40 0.25
C LYS A 274 20.96 32.62 -1.00
N GLU A 275 21.12 31.58 -1.83
CA GLU A 275 21.87 31.66 -3.09
C GLU A 275 21.12 32.42 -4.20
N LEU A 276 19.80 32.59 -4.04
CA LEU A 276 18.94 33.35 -4.94
C LEU A 276 18.77 34.81 -4.48
N GLN A 277 19.25 35.19 -3.29
CA GLN A 277 19.13 36.54 -2.77
C GLN A 277 19.84 37.55 -3.70
N GLY A 278 19.11 38.57 -4.14
CA GLY A 278 19.59 39.58 -5.08
C GLY A 278 19.68 39.11 -6.54
N LYS A 279 19.26 37.87 -6.84
CA LYS A 279 19.14 37.36 -8.21
C LYS A 279 17.72 37.59 -8.73
N SER A 280 17.62 37.71 -10.05
CA SER A 280 16.38 37.69 -10.81
C SER A 280 16.49 36.70 -11.96
N GLY A 281 15.35 36.30 -12.49
CA GLY A 281 15.29 35.28 -13.53
C GLY A 281 13.90 35.01 -14.05
N LEU A 282 13.79 33.97 -14.87
CA LEU A 282 12.53 33.49 -15.43
C LEU A 282 12.18 32.12 -14.83
N LEU A 283 10.90 31.89 -14.58
CA LEU A 283 10.33 30.64 -14.07
C LEU A 283 9.11 30.28 -14.89
N GLN A 284 9.01 29.02 -15.29
CA GLN A 284 7.87 28.43 -15.98
C GLN A 284 7.38 27.20 -15.22
N ALA A 285 6.07 27.04 -15.16
CA ALA A 285 5.42 25.89 -14.54
C ALA A 285 4.55 25.17 -15.58
N HIS A 286 4.77 23.87 -15.73
CA HIS A 286 4.00 23.00 -16.62
C HIS A 286 3.40 21.85 -15.82
N CYS A 287 2.18 21.47 -16.16
CA CYS A 287 1.57 20.23 -15.68
C CYS A 287 1.76 19.16 -16.77
N VAL A 288 2.50 18.11 -16.43
CA VAL A 288 2.70 16.95 -17.29
C VAL A 288 1.82 15.83 -16.75
N THR A 289 0.81 15.44 -17.50
CA THR A 289 -0.08 14.34 -17.16
C THR A 289 0.38 13.09 -17.90
N VAL A 290 0.79 12.08 -17.15
CA VAL A 290 1.17 10.76 -17.70
C VAL A 290 0.00 9.81 -17.47
N THR A 291 -0.62 9.35 -18.55
CA THR A 291 -1.72 8.38 -18.47
C THR A 291 -1.20 6.98 -18.79
N SER A 292 -1.40 6.05 -17.86
CA SER A 292 -1.08 4.63 -18.00
C SER A 292 -2.18 3.81 -17.32
N LEU A 293 -2.71 2.78 -17.99
CA LEU A 293 -3.75 1.88 -17.46
C LEU A 293 -4.93 2.58 -16.76
N GLU A 294 -5.55 3.53 -17.45
CA GLU A 294 -6.71 4.29 -16.93
C GLU A 294 -6.43 5.14 -15.68
N ARG A 295 -5.16 5.25 -15.23
CA ARG A 295 -4.72 6.18 -14.19
C ARG A 295 -3.92 7.30 -14.83
N ALA A 296 -4.31 8.53 -14.51
CA ALA A 296 -3.57 9.73 -14.86
C ALA A 296 -2.76 10.18 -13.64
N GLU A 297 -1.44 10.27 -13.80
CA GLU A 297 -0.54 10.89 -12.81
C GLU A 297 -0.19 12.30 -13.29
N ASP A 298 -0.57 13.30 -12.49
CA ASP A 298 -0.22 14.71 -12.73
C ASP A 298 1.12 15.04 -12.05
N HIS A 299 2.08 15.54 -12.84
CA HIS A 299 3.35 16.04 -12.35
C HIS A 299 3.47 17.54 -12.62
N ILE A 300 3.78 18.33 -11.59
CA ILE A 300 4.13 19.74 -11.77
C ILE A 300 5.64 19.83 -12.00
N VAL A 301 6.02 20.36 -13.14
CA VAL A 301 7.41 20.58 -13.53
C VAL A 301 7.69 22.07 -13.51
N LEU A 302 8.63 22.48 -12.65
CA LEU A 302 9.11 23.86 -12.60
C LEU A 302 10.46 23.94 -13.31
N CYS A 303 10.58 24.86 -14.26
CA CYS A 303 11.82 25.18 -14.94
C CYS A 303 12.17 26.63 -14.67
N GLY A 304 13.41 26.90 -14.30
CA GLY A 304 13.82 28.24 -13.94
C GLY A 304 15.27 28.50 -14.27
N ARG A 305 15.55 29.75 -14.62
CA ARG A 305 16.91 30.24 -14.82
C ARG A 305 17.07 31.64 -14.26
N THR A 306 18.28 32.00 -13.87
CA THR A 306 18.64 33.38 -13.55
C THR A 306 18.84 34.20 -14.84
N ASP A 307 18.85 35.52 -14.72
CA ASP A 307 19.22 36.44 -15.81
C ASP A 307 20.68 36.24 -16.27
N THR A 308 21.52 35.62 -15.44
CA THR A 308 22.90 35.23 -15.79
C THR A 308 22.96 33.93 -16.59
N GLY A 309 21.82 33.26 -16.83
CA GLY A 309 21.74 32.00 -17.57
C GLY A 309 22.04 30.75 -16.74
N GLU A 310 22.12 30.87 -15.41
CA GLU A 310 22.29 29.73 -14.50
C GLU A 310 20.94 29.03 -14.32
N ARG A 311 20.89 27.70 -14.48
CA ARG A 311 19.67 26.91 -14.28
C ARG A 311 19.47 26.61 -12.80
N ILE A 312 18.21 26.60 -12.37
CA ILE A 312 17.82 26.41 -10.97
C ILE A 312 17.13 25.04 -10.82
N ASP A 313 17.42 24.35 -9.72
CA ASP A 313 16.81 23.05 -9.43
C ASP A 313 15.30 23.18 -9.12
N GLN A 314 14.52 22.10 -9.34
CA GLN A 314 13.08 22.13 -9.05
C GLN A 314 12.79 22.49 -7.61
N GLU A 315 13.55 21.90 -6.68
CA GLU A 315 13.27 22.06 -5.25
C GLU A 315 13.48 23.50 -4.80
N GLU A 316 14.47 24.17 -5.36
CA GLU A 316 14.75 25.58 -5.07
C GLU A 316 13.63 26.48 -5.60
N LEU A 317 13.09 26.18 -6.79
CA LEU A 317 11.95 26.89 -7.36
C LEU A 317 10.66 26.63 -6.58
N GLU A 318 10.41 25.40 -6.13
CA GLU A 318 9.27 25.07 -5.27
C GLU A 318 9.33 25.83 -3.95
N LYS A 319 10.53 25.92 -3.37
CA LYS A 319 10.75 26.65 -2.12
C LYS A 319 10.57 28.14 -2.34
N LEU A 320 11.07 28.71 -3.44
CA LEU A 320 10.87 30.11 -3.83
C LEU A 320 9.38 30.47 -3.93
N LEU A 321 8.57 29.64 -4.60
CA LEU A 321 7.12 29.84 -4.69
C LEU A 321 6.39 29.77 -3.35
N GLY A 322 7.04 29.22 -2.32
CA GLY A 322 6.55 29.24 -0.94
C GLY A 322 6.76 30.56 -0.19
N PHE A 323 7.58 31.48 -0.72
CA PHE A 323 7.83 32.78 -0.09
C PHE A 323 6.73 33.80 -0.42
N PRO A 324 6.41 34.71 0.52
CA PRO A 324 5.47 35.78 0.25
C PRO A 324 6.02 36.76 -0.78
N VAL A 325 5.13 37.22 -1.65
CA VAL A 325 5.44 38.20 -2.69
C VAL A 325 5.21 39.61 -2.14
N ALA A 326 6.26 40.44 -2.16
CA ALA A 326 6.20 41.85 -1.74
C ALA A 326 5.60 42.75 -2.83
N ARG A 327 5.88 42.46 -4.10
CA ARG A 327 5.47 43.29 -5.23
C ARG A 327 5.16 42.45 -6.47
N ILE A 328 4.11 42.85 -7.18
CA ILE A 328 3.67 42.26 -8.45
C ILE A 328 3.63 43.37 -9.49
N ASP A 329 4.41 43.24 -10.56
CA ASP A 329 4.36 44.13 -11.72
C ASP A 329 3.93 43.31 -12.95
N LEU A 330 2.93 43.78 -13.72
CA LEU A 330 2.52 43.12 -14.96
C LEU A 330 3.52 43.41 -16.07
N VAL A 331 3.92 42.39 -16.82
CA VAL A 331 4.95 42.49 -17.88
C VAL A 331 4.39 41.95 -19.19
N GLU A 332 4.87 42.45 -20.33
CA GLU A 332 4.60 41.83 -21.62
C GLU A 332 5.29 40.45 -21.70
N GLN A 333 4.61 39.44 -22.26
CA GLN A 333 5.18 38.10 -22.43
C GLN A 333 6.44 38.17 -23.29
N GLU A 334 7.62 37.97 -22.70
CA GLU A 334 8.82 37.65 -23.47
C GLU A 334 8.68 36.22 -24.02
N ASN A 335 8.85 36.09 -25.33
CA ASN A 335 8.75 34.81 -26.03
C ASN A 335 9.70 33.76 -25.42
N SER A 336 9.14 32.56 -25.26
CA SER A 336 9.72 31.34 -24.69
C SER A 336 11.23 31.20 -24.93
N ALA A 337 12.01 31.23 -23.85
CA ALA A 337 13.42 30.89 -23.90
C ALA A 337 13.57 29.40 -24.27
N THR A 338 14.17 29.12 -25.43
CA THR A 338 14.42 27.75 -25.92
C THR A 338 15.13 26.86 -24.88
N ASP A 339 16.00 27.45 -24.06
CA ASP A 339 16.74 26.79 -22.99
C ASP A 339 15.84 26.21 -21.87
N LEU A 340 14.70 26.85 -21.57
CA LEU A 340 13.74 26.32 -20.58
C LEU A 340 12.93 25.16 -21.16
N MET A 341 12.68 25.16 -22.47
CA MET A 341 12.03 24.05 -23.16
C MET A 341 12.92 22.80 -23.13
N ASP A 342 14.24 22.97 -23.29
CA ASP A 342 15.20 21.86 -23.18
C ASP A 342 15.24 21.29 -21.76
N ASP A 343 15.20 22.16 -20.73
CA ASP A 343 15.13 21.73 -19.34
C ASP A 343 13.83 20.99 -19.01
N LEU A 344 12.69 21.49 -19.52
CA LEU A 344 11.39 20.85 -19.41
C LEU A 344 11.40 19.45 -20.02
N ASN A 345 11.90 19.31 -21.25
CA ASN A 345 12.00 18.02 -21.93
C ASN A 345 12.91 17.03 -21.17
N ARG A 346 14.01 17.52 -20.59
CA ARG A 346 14.88 16.69 -19.75
C ARG A 346 14.16 16.19 -18.50
N ARG A 347 13.48 17.07 -17.76
CA ARG A 347 12.72 16.68 -16.55
C ARG A 347 11.57 15.75 -16.87
N LYS A 348 10.85 16.01 -17.97
CA LYS A 348 9.80 15.12 -18.49
C LYS A 348 10.34 13.71 -18.79
N THR A 349 11.49 13.63 -19.44
CA THR A 349 12.14 12.33 -19.71
C THR A 349 12.47 11.59 -18.41
N GLY A 350 12.95 12.30 -17.39
CA GLY A 350 13.17 11.73 -16.06
C GLY A 350 11.89 11.20 -15.40
N ILE A 351 10.77 11.96 -15.47
CA ILE A 351 9.47 11.51 -14.95
C ILE A 351 9.01 10.24 -15.65
N LEU A 352 9.11 10.18 -16.98
CA LEU A 352 8.73 9.00 -17.74
C LEU A 352 9.61 7.78 -17.41
N GLN A 353 10.91 7.99 -17.19
CA GLN A 353 11.81 6.93 -16.73
C GLN A 353 11.43 6.43 -15.33
N ASP A 354 11.13 7.33 -14.39
CA ASP A 354 10.71 6.97 -13.03
C ASP A 354 9.37 6.23 -13.01
N VAL A 355 8.39 6.66 -13.81
CA VAL A 355 7.10 5.96 -13.99
C VAL A 355 7.34 4.56 -14.56
N ASN A 356 8.14 4.44 -15.62
CA ASN A 356 8.48 3.15 -16.22
C ASN A 356 9.19 2.22 -15.25
N GLN A 357 10.15 2.73 -14.47
CA GLN A 357 10.90 1.92 -13.51
C GLN A 357 9.99 1.44 -12.36
N ARG A 358 9.06 2.27 -11.89
CA ARG A 358 8.04 1.85 -10.91
C ARG A 358 7.14 0.76 -11.49
N ASN A 359 6.64 0.95 -12.70
CA ASN A 359 5.80 -0.02 -13.39
C ASN A 359 6.51 -1.36 -13.61
N LEU A 360 7.79 -1.33 -13.96
CA LEU A 360 8.63 -2.51 -14.09
C LEU A 360 8.73 -3.28 -12.77
N LYS A 361 9.02 -2.59 -11.65
CA LYS A 361 9.09 -3.23 -10.33
C LYS A 361 7.76 -3.88 -9.93
N TYR A 362 6.64 -3.22 -10.17
CA TYR A 362 5.32 -3.80 -9.92
C TYR A 362 5.08 -5.05 -10.75
N PHE A 363 5.50 -5.03 -12.02
CA PHE A 363 5.38 -6.18 -12.90
C PHE A 363 6.26 -7.35 -12.45
N GLU A 364 7.54 -7.11 -12.16
CA GLU A 364 8.46 -8.14 -11.68
C GLU A 364 7.93 -8.82 -10.42
N ALA A 365 7.42 -8.04 -9.46
CA ALA A 365 6.82 -8.57 -8.24
C ALA A 365 5.55 -9.40 -8.51
N GLU A 366 4.73 -9.02 -9.49
CA GLU A 366 3.52 -9.77 -9.83
C GLU A 366 3.84 -11.08 -10.57
N VAL A 367 4.87 -11.06 -11.44
CA VAL A 367 5.40 -12.27 -12.08
C VAL A 367 5.98 -13.22 -11.04
N GLU A 368 6.78 -12.73 -10.10
CA GLU A 368 7.39 -13.55 -9.05
C GLU A 368 6.34 -14.23 -8.17
N LYS A 369 5.26 -13.52 -7.80
CA LYS A 369 4.12 -14.11 -7.09
C LYS A 369 3.43 -15.19 -7.91
N LEU A 370 3.24 -14.97 -9.20
CA LEU A 370 2.60 -15.92 -10.09
C LEU A 370 3.45 -17.18 -10.27
N ASP A 371 4.77 -17.03 -10.37
CA ASP A 371 5.72 -18.14 -10.42
C ASP A 371 5.75 -18.92 -9.11
N GLY A 372 5.82 -18.23 -7.96
CA GLY A 372 5.74 -18.87 -6.64
C GLY A 372 4.44 -19.65 -6.45
N TRP A 373 3.29 -19.09 -6.87
CA TRP A 373 2.00 -19.77 -6.84
C TRP A 373 1.97 -21.01 -7.74
N ALA A 374 2.53 -20.92 -8.95
CA ALA A 374 2.60 -22.03 -9.89
C ALA A 374 3.43 -23.19 -9.35
N ASP A 375 4.58 -22.87 -8.74
CA ASP A 375 5.47 -23.86 -8.13
C ASP A 375 4.82 -24.53 -6.92
N ASP A 376 4.21 -23.78 -6.01
CA ASP A 376 3.52 -24.32 -4.84
C ASP A 376 2.39 -25.28 -5.23
N LEU A 377 1.57 -24.88 -6.21
CA LEU A 377 0.44 -25.68 -6.69
C LEU A 377 0.93 -26.96 -7.38
N LYS A 378 1.99 -26.86 -8.18
CA LYS A 378 2.63 -27.99 -8.85
C LYS A 378 3.21 -28.96 -7.83
N VAL A 379 3.96 -28.49 -6.83
CA VAL A 379 4.56 -29.33 -5.79
C VAL A 379 3.48 -30.04 -4.97
N GLY A 380 2.40 -29.35 -4.61
CA GLY A 380 1.28 -29.94 -3.88
C GLY A 380 0.61 -31.09 -4.65
N LEU A 381 0.22 -30.84 -5.91
CA LEU A 381 -0.42 -31.85 -6.75
C LEU A 381 0.54 -33.01 -7.10
N GLU A 382 1.82 -32.74 -7.33
CA GLU A 382 2.83 -33.79 -7.55
C GLU A 382 3.01 -34.67 -6.30
N GLN A 383 2.99 -34.10 -5.09
CA GLN A 383 3.02 -34.85 -3.85
C GLN A 383 1.79 -35.74 -3.68
N GLU A 384 0.59 -35.20 -3.90
CA GLU A 384 -0.66 -35.99 -3.85
C GLU A 384 -0.64 -37.15 -4.85
N ILE A 385 -0.22 -36.90 -6.10
CA ILE A 385 -0.09 -37.93 -7.13
C ILE A 385 0.89 -39.03 -6.68
N LYS A 386 2.01 -38.63 -6.06
CA LYS A 386 3.03 -39.56 -5.55
C LYS A 386 2.53 -40.38 -4.37
N GLU A 387 1.71 -39.81 -3.50
CA GLU A 387 1.04 -40.54 -2.41
C GLU A 387 0.03 -41.54 -2.94
N LEU A 388 -0.81 -41.14 -3.90
CA LEU A 388 -1.76 -42.04 -4.59
C LEU A 388 -1.03 -43.19 -5.28
N ASP A 389 0.12 -42.94 -5.93
CA ASP A 389 0.92 -44.00 -6.54
C ASP A 389 1.48 -44.99 -5.49
N LYS A 390 1.83 -44.53 -4.28
CA LYS A 390 2.20 -45.42 -3.16
C LYS A 390 1.00 -46.24 -2.69
N GLU A 391 -0.16 -45.63 -2.48
CA GLU A 391 -1.38 -46.32 -2.03
C GLU A 391 -1.84 -47.37 -3.05
N ILE A 392 -1.83 -47.05 -4.34
CA ILE A 392 -2.15 -48.00 -5.42
C ILE A 392 -1.21 -49.21 -5.37
N LYS A 393 0.09 -48.98 -5.10
CA LYS A 393 1.08 -50.06 -4.98
C LYS A 393 0.82 -50.95 -3.76
N GLU A 394 0.42 -50.38 -2.62
CA GLU A 394 0.04 -51.12 -1.42
C GLU A 394 -1.25 -51.92 -1.62
N VAL A 395 -2.27 -51.31 -2.22
CA VAL A 395 -3.53 -51.98 -2.57
C VAL A 395 -3.29 -53.13 -3.55
N ARG A 396 -2.42 -52.95 -4.55
CA ARG A 396 -2.03 -54.04 -5.46
C ARG A 396 -1.33 -55.19 -4.74
N ARG A 397 -0.49 -54.89 -3.74
CA ARG A 397 0.22 -55.91 -2.96
C ARG A 397 -0.74 -56.70 -2.07
N THR A 398 -1.65 -56.02 -1.39
CA THR A 398 -2.67 -56.63 -0.51
C THR A 398 -3.71 -57.42 -1.31
N ALA A 399 -4.18 -56.90 -2.45
CA ALA A 399 -5.07 -57.62 -3.38
C ALA A 399 -4.50 -58.96 -3.87
N LYS A 400 -3.17 -59.05 -4.06
CA LYS A 400 -2.48 -60.29 -4.44
C LYS A 400 -2.41 -61.31 -3.29
N ALA A 401 -2.43 -60.85 -2.04
CA ALA A 401 -2.32 -61.69 -0.85
C ALA A 401 -3.68 -62.06 -0.23
N ALA A 402 -4.79 -61.56 -0.78
CA ALA A 402 -6.13 -61.80 -0.26
C ALA A 402 -6.54 -63.30 -0.37
N PRO A 403 -7.02 -63.92 0.72
CA PRO A 403 -7.34 -65.35 0.78
C PRO A 403 -8.69 -65.73 0.16
N ASP A 404 -9.63 -64.79 0.02
CA ASP A 404 -10.95 -65.05 -0.55
C ASP A 404 -11.29 -64.15 -1.75
N LEU A 405 -12.35 -64.51 -2.48
CA LEU A 405 -12.81 -63.82 -3.68
C LEU A 405 -13.44 -62.45 -3.35
N GLU A 406 -14.08 -62.32 -2.19
CA GLU A 406 -14.84 -61.14 -1.79
C GLU A 406 -13.91 -59.99 -1.39
N GLU A 407 -12.88 -60.26 -0.59
CA GLU A 407 -11.80 -59.34 -0.27
C GLU A 407 -11.04 -58.95 -1.55
N LYS A 408 -10.75 -59.90 -2.44
CA LYS A 408 -10.05 -59.61 -3.71
C LYS A 408 -10.86 -58.66 -4.61
N LEU A 409 -12.18 -58.81 -4.67
CA LEU A 409 -13.08 -57.91 -5.39
C LEU A 409 -13.12 -56.52 -4.74
N ASN A 410 -13.15 -56.43 -3.41
CA ASN A 410 -13.13 -55.17 -2.67
C ASN A 410 -11.83 -54.40 -2.89
N TRP A 411 -10.68 -55.08 -2.87
CA TRP A 411 -9.39 -54.45 -3.16
C TRP A 411 -9.27 -53.99 -4.63
N GLN A 412 -9.82 -54.74 -5.60
CA GLN A 412 -9.88 -54.29 -7.00
C GLN A 412 -10.77 -53.05 -7.18
N LYS A 413 -11.93 -52.98 -6.51
CA LYS A 413 -12.77 -51.77 -6.51
C LYS A 413 -12.01 -50.56 -5.95
N LYS A 414 -11.33 -50.75 -4.80
CA LYS A 414 -10.52 -49.69 -4.17
C LYS A 414 -9.36 -49.23 -5.06
N GLN A 415 -8.68 -50.16 -5.72
CA GLN A 415 -7.62 -49.84 -6.70
C GLN A 415 -8.17 -48.98 -7.85
N ARG A 416 -9.34 -49.33 -8.40
CA ARG A 416 -9.96 -48.60 -9.51
C ARG A 416 -10.35 -47.18 -9.10
N GLU A 417 -10.84 -46.98 -7.88
CA GLU A 417 -11.15 -45.64 -7.36
C GLU A 417 -9.89 -44.79 -7.17
N LEU A 418 -8.81 -45.35 -6.60
CA LEU A 418 -7.52 -44.65 -6.48
C LEU A 418 -6.91 -44.31 -7.86
N GLU A 419 -6.99 -45.20 -8.84
CA GLU A 419 -6.52 -44.95 -10.21
C GLU A 419 -7.32 -43.83 -10.90
N LYS A 420 -8.64 -43.76 -10.66
CA LYS A 420 -9.48 -42.64 -11.13
C LYS A 420 -9.07 -41.32 -10.48
N LEU A 421 -8.87 -41.31 -9.15
CA LEU A 421 -8.47 -40.11 -8.41
C LEU A 421 -7.11 -39.60 -8.91
N ARG A 422 -6.12 -40.49 -9.08
CA ARG A 422 -4.81 -40.13 -9.66
C ARG A 422 -4.95 -39.53 -11.06
N SER A 423 -5.81 -40.09 -11.91
CA SER A 423 -6.05 -39.55 -13.25
C SER A 423 -6.72 -38.17 -13.20
N ARG A 424 -7.52 -37.88 -12.18
CA ARG A 424 -8.14 -36.56 -11.99
C ARG A 424 -7.08 -35.54 -11.57
N ASN A 425 -6.30 -35.81 -10.53
CA ASN A 425 -5.25 -34.90 -10.06
C ASN A 425 -4.20 -34.61 -11.15
N ARG A 426 -3.90 -35.58 -12.03
CA ARG A 426 -3.03 -35.34 -13.19
C ARG A 426 -3.64 -34.37 -14.20
N ARG A 427 -4.95 -34.45 -14.47
CA ARG A 427 -5.60 -33.48 -15.37
C ARG A 427 -5.65 -32.11 -14.74
N GLU A 428 -6.00 -32.06 -13.46
CA GLU A 428 -6.02 -30.81 -12.69
C GLU A 428 -4.65 -30.13 -12.68
N LEU A 429 -3.54 -30.89 -12.58
CA LEU A 429 -2.20 -30.34 -12.73
C LEU A 429 -1.99 -29.65 -14.09
N PHE A 430 -2.42 -30.27 -15.20
CA PHE A 430 -2.31 -29.67 -16.54
C PHE A 430 -3.23 -28.46 -16.69
N ASP A 431 -4.49 -28.57 -16.26
CA ASP A 431 -5.46 -27.48 -16.32
C ASP A 431 -4.96 -26.25 -15.54
N LYS A 432 -4.30 -26.48 -14.40
CA LYS A 432 -3.69 -25.44 -13.59
C LYS A 432 -2.44 -24.83 -14.20
N GLN A 433 -1.61 -25.62 -14.89
CA GLN A 433 -0.48 -25.10 -15.66
C GLN A 433 -0.97 -24.20 -16.80
N ASP A 434 -2.00 -24.62 -17.53
CA ASP A 434 -2.60 -23.82 -18.59
C ASP A 434 -3.21 -22.51 -18.02
N GLU A 435 -3.79 -22.54 -16.81
CA GLU A 435 -4.30 -21.34 -16.10
C GLU A 435 -3.18 -20.36 -15.73
N VAL A 436 -2.02 -20.85 -15.28
CA VAL A 436 -0.82 -20.05 -14.99
C VAL A 436 -0.32 -19.37 -16.27
N ASP A 437 -0.18 -20.14 -17.36
CA ASP A 437 0.34 -19.64 -18.63
C ASP A 437 -0.61 -18.60 -19.25
N ALA A 438 -1.93 -18.82 -19.15
CA ALA A 438 -2.93 -17.86 -19.60
C ALA A 438 -2.81 -16.53 -18.84
N ARG A 439 -2.69 -16.57 -17.50
CA ARG A 439 -2.50 -15.38 -16.66
C ARG A 439 -1.18 -14.66 -16.94
N ARG A 440 -0.10 -15.41 -17.19
CA ARG A 440 1.18 -14.82 -17.63
C ARG A 440 0.99 -14.08 -18.96
N GLY A 441 0.22 -14.65 -19.88
CA GLY A 441 -0.16 -13.99 -21.13
C GLY A 441 -0.94 -12.69 -20.91
N GLU A 442 -1.92 -12.70 -20.00
CA GLU A 442 -2.69 -11.50 -19.62
C GLU A 442 -1.78 -10.41 -19.04
N LEU A 443 -0.88 -10.75 -18.11
CA LEU A 443 0.09 -9.82 -17.53
C LEU A 443 1.05 -9.20 -18.56
N ILE A 444 1.45 -9.98 -19.57
CA ILE A 444 2.27 -9.47 -20.69
C ILE A 444 1.46 -8.50 -21.54
N GLY A 445 0.19 -8.82 -21.83
CA GLY A 445 -0.72 -7.91 -22.53
C GLY A 445 -0.91 -6.59 -21.79
N GLU A 446 -1.14 -6.64 -20.47
CA GLU A 446 -1.21 -5.44 -19.63
C GLU A 446 0.09 -4.62 -19.66
N LEU A 447 1.25 -5.25 -19.83
CA LEU A 447 2.53 -4.57 -19.96
C LEU A 447 2.68 -3.86 -21.31
N GLU A 448 2.24 -4.50 -22.39
CA GLU A 448 2.20 -3.91 -23.72
C GLU A 448 1.29 -2.66 -23.70
N ASP A 449 0.13 -2.75 -23.03
CA ASP A 449 -0.75 -1.60 -22.82
C ASP A 449 -0.11 -0.52 -21.91
N LYS A 450 0.66 -0.91 -20.87
CA LYS A 450 1.41 0.02 -20.00
C LYS A 450 2.50 0.80 -20.75
N LEU A 451 3.02 0.26 -21.86
CA LEU A 451 4.02 0.90 -22.70
C LEU A 451 3.42 1.98 -23.61
N GLU A 452 2.14 1.87 -23.98
CA GLU A 452 1.40 2.90 -24.71
C GLU A 452 1.00 4.06 -23.79
N GLN A 453 1.99 4.81 -23.30
CA GLN A 453 1.76 5.96 -22.44
C GLN A 453 1.33 7.18 -23.26
N ASN A 454 0.23 7.81 -22.86
CA ASN A 454 -0.13 9.13 -23.37
C ASN A 454 0.41 10.20 -22.40
N VAL A 455 1.14 11.17 -22.95
CA VAL A 455 1.75 12.27 -22.19
C VAL A 455 1.15 13.57 -22.66
N GLU A 456 0.34 14.18 -21.81
CA GLU A 456 -0.23 15.49 -22.05
C GLU A 456 0.56 16.56 -21.32
N GLU A 457 0.76 17.71 -21.96
CA GLU A 457 1.47 18.85 -21.41
C GLU A 457 0.57 20.08 -21.41
N LEU A 458 0.36 20.65 -20.23
CA LEU A 458 -0.41 21.88 -20.04
C LEU A 458 0.48 22.96 -19.41
N PRO A 459 0.79 24.05 -20.12
CA PRO A 459 1.49 25.19 -19.53
C PRO A 459 0.57 25.90 -18.53
N LEU A 460 1.04 26.07 -17.29
CA LEU A 460 0.27 26.71 -16.22
C LEU A 460 0.52 28.22 -16.20
N PHE A 461 1.78 28.63 -16.03
CA PHE A 461 2.17 30.04 -16.02
C PHE A 461 3.67 30.22 -16.29
N ALA A 462 4.01 31.44 -16.69
CA ALA A 462 5.38 31.93 -16.80
C ALA A 462 5.50 33.27 -16.07
N ILE A 463 6.51 33.41 -15.22
CA ILE A 463 6.78 34.63 -14.45
C ILE A 463 8.26 35.00 -14.53
N THR A 464 8.51 36.29 -14.38
CA THR A 464 9.84 36.78 -13.99
C THR A 464 9.86 36.85 -12.47
N TRP A 465 10.93 36.39 -11.82
CA TRP A 465 11.08 36.44 -10.38
C TRP A 465 12.29 37.29 -10.01
N ALA A 466 12.24 37.92 -8.84
CA ALA A 466 13.38 38.58 -8.20
C ALA A 466 13.28 38.34 -6.68
N VAL A 467 14.42 38.14 -6.03
CA VAL A 467 14.48 37.99 -4.57
C VAL A 467 15.20 39.20 -3.98
N ASN A 468 14.49 39.98 -3.15
CA ASN A 468 15.02 41.18 -2.50
C ASN A 468 15.41 40.93 -1.05
#